data_AF-A0A354Z021-F1
#
_entry.id   AF-A0A354Z021-F1
#
_cell.length_a   1.000
_cell.length_b   1.000
_cell.length_c   1.000
_cell.angle_alpha   90.00
_cell.angle_beta   90.00
_cell.angle_gamma   90.00
#
_symmetry.space_group_name_H-M   'P 1'
#
loop_
_entity.id
_entity.type
_entity.pdbx_description
1 polymer ?
#
loop_
_entity_poly.entity_id
_entity_poly.type
_entity_poly.pdbx_seq_one_letter_code
_entity_poly.pdbx_strand_id
1 'polypeptide(L)'
;AGATEVHMVVASPPTRFPCYYGIDTSRREELIASTMDKTEIEKFIGADSLHYLSMEAMFAAMKSGEDTFCSACFSGKYPMEIET
;
A
#
# COMPACT_ATOMS: atom_id res chain seq x y z
N ALA A 1 11.94 3.55 25.84
CA ALA A 1 12.36 3.84 24.46
C ALA A 1 12.93 5.27 24.43
N GLY A 2 14.05 5.49 23.75
CA GLY A 2 14.79 6.77 23.71
C GLY A 2 15.55 6.93 22.39
N ALA A 3 14.92 6.49 21.30
CA ALA A 3 15.46 6.67 19.96
C ALA A 3 15.46 8.16 19.61
N THR A 4 16.52 8.62 18.94
CA THR A 4 16.61 10.00 18.44
C THR A 4 15.66 10.22 17.28
N GLU A 5 15.55 9.23 16.38
CA GLU A 5 14.67 9.24 15.21
C GLU A 5 14.10 7.84 14.97
N VAL A 6 12.92 7.78 14.35
CA VAL A 6 12.21 6.56 13.95
C VAL A 6 11.79 6.67 12.49
N HIS A 7 12.41 5.85 11.63
CA HIS A 7 12.08 5.77 10.21
C HIS A 7 11.29 4.50 9.92
N MET A 8 10.08 4.65 9.38
CA MET A 8 9.23 3.53 8.97
C MET A 8 9.44 3.22 7.49
N VAL A 9 9.78 1.98 7.17
CA VAL A 9 9.96 1.52 5.78
C VAL A 9 9.08 0.29 5.54
N VAL A 10 8.08 0.46 4.69
CA VAL A 10 7.08 -0.56 4.38
C VAL A 10 7.51 -1.29 3.11
N ALA A 11 7.69 -2.60 3.20
CA ALA A 11 8.12 -3.48 2.09
C ALA A 11 7.02 -3.75 1.04
N SER A 12 6.07 -2.83 0.90
CA SER A 12 4.90 -2.93 0.02
C SER A 12 4.51 -1.53 -0.46
N PRO A 13 3.91 -1.39 -1.65
CA PRO A 13 3.20 -0.18 -2.02
C PRO A 13 2.07 0.15 -1.03
N PRO A 14 1.60 1.40 -0.96
CA PRO A 14 0.51 1.76 -0.08
C PRO A 14 -0.76 0.96 -0.43
N THR A 15 -1.36 0.29 0.55
CA THR A 15 -2.63 -0.44 0.35
C THR A 15 -3.78 0.57 0.37
N ARG A 16 -4.33 0.88 -0.80
CA ARG A 16 -5.34 1.93 -0.99
C ARG A 16 -6.74 1.39 -1.29
N PHE A 17 -6.83 0.11 -1.65
CA PHE A 17 -8.07 -0.53 -2.05
C PHE A 17 -8.23 -1.90 -1.37
N PRO A 18 -9.47 -2.32 -1.07
CA PRO A 18 -9.72 -3.63 -0.47
C PRO A 18 -9.44 -4.77 -1.46
N CYS A 19 -9.15 -5.96 -0.95
CA CYS A 19 -9.07 -7.16 -1.76
C CYS A 19 -10.46 -7.79 -1.92
N TYR A 20 -10.77 -8.26 -3.13
CA TYR A 20 -11.98 -9.05 -3.43
C TYR A 20 -11.67 -10.49 -3.83
N TYR A 21 -10.41 -10.91 -3.72
CA TYR A 21 -9.94 -12.24 -4.17
C TYR A 21 -9.47 -13.12 -3.01
N GLY A 22 -10.01 -12.91 -1.82
CA GLY A 22 -9.86 -13.82 -0.68
C GLY A 22 -8.85 -13.40 0.40
N ILE A 23 -8.22 -12.23 0.29
CA ILE A 23 -7.48 -11.62 1.41
C ILE A 23 -8.46 -10.77 2.21
N ASP A 24 -8.57 -11.02 3.52
CA ASP A 24 -9.39 -10.21 4.42
C ASP A 24 -8.73 -8.83 4.63
N THR A 25 -9.35 -7.79 4.09
CA THR A 25 -8.90 -6.40 4.20
C THR A 25 -10.04 -5.53 4.66
N SER A 26 -9.74 -4.50 5.47
CA SER A 26 -10.71 -3.49 5.91
C SER A 26 -11.42 -2.79 4.74
N ARG A 27 -12.54 -2.11 5.06
CA ARG A 27 -13.25 -1.28 4.08
C ARG A 27 -12.35 -0.18 3.56
N ARG A 28 -12.61 0.32 2.35
CA ARG A 28 -11.72 1.30 1.71
C ARG A 28 -11.46 2.50 2.61
N GLU A 29 -12.49 3.08 3.19
CA GLU A 29 -12.45 4.23 4.10
C GLU A 29 -11.69 3.98 5.42
N GLU A 30 -11.42 2.73 5.77
CA GLU A 30 -10.64 2.34 6.96
C GLU A 30 -9.16 2.12 6.62
N LEU A 31 -8.80 2.02 5.34
CA LEU A 31 -7.41 1.93 4.90
C LEU A 31 -6.80 3.33 4.93
N ILE A 32 -5.83 3.56 5.82
CA ILE A 32 -5.24 4.90 6.01
C ILE A 32 -4.67 5.51 4.71
N ALA A 33 -4.09 4.68 3.83
CA ALA A 33 -3.54 5.14 2.56
C ALA A 33 -4.60 5.36 1.47
N SER A 34 -5.87 5.06 1.71
CA SER A 34 -6.96 5.44 0.82
C SER A 34 -7.42 6.88 1.07
N THR A 35 -7.28 7.38 2.31
CA THR A 35 -7.75 8.69 2.74
C THR A 35 -6.64 9.72 2.96
N MET A 36 -5.40 9.26 3.20
CA MET A 36 -4.25 10.11 3.47
C MET A 36 -3.12 9.87 2.46
N ASP A 37 -2.38 10.94 2.15
CA ASP A 37 -1.11 10.84 1.43
C ASP A 37 0.04 10.39 2.35
N LYS A 38 1.22 10.16 1.77
CA LYS A 38 2.39 9.65 2.52
C LYS A 38 2.78 10.57 3.68
N THR A 39 2.77 11.88 3.45
CA THR A 39 3.18 12.90 4.43
C THR A 39 2.17 12.99 5.56
N GLU A 40 0.88 12.88 5.23
CA GLU A 40 -0.19 12.82 6.22
C GLU A 40 -0.09 11.56 7.08
N ILE A 41 0.20 10.40 6.49
CA ILE A 41 0.40 9.15 7.22
C ILE A 41 1.64 9.24 8.13
N GLU A 42 2.76 9.75 7.62
CA GLU A 42 4.00 9.95 8.38
C GLU A 42 3.75 10.73 9.69
N LYS A 43 3.01 11.84 9.58
CA LYS A 43 2.59 12.64 10.73
C LYS A 43 1.62 11.89 11.64
N PHE A 44 0.64 11.19 11.06
CA PHE A 44 -0.37 10.45 11.82
C PHE A 44 0.25 9.35 12.70
N ILE A 45 1.23 8.62 12.17
CA ILE A 45 1.92 7.56 12.92
C ILE A 45 3.04 8.08 13.83
N GLY A 46 3.42 9.36 13.70
CA GLY A 46 4.47 9.99 14.50
C GLY A 46 5.89 9.53 14.16
N ALA A 47 6.15 9.19 12.89
CA ALA A 47 7.48 8.82 12.41
C ALA A 47 8.24 10.05 11.89
N ASP A 48 9.57 10.03 12.00
CA ASP A 48 10.43 11.07 11.42
C ASP A 48 10.52 10.94 9.89
N SER A 49 10.41 9.71 9.37
CA SER A 49 10.17 9.49 7.96
C SER A 49 9.36 8.23 7.66
N LEU A 50 8.62 8.25 6.56
CA LEU A 50 7.89 7.11 6.01
C LEU A 50 8.25 6.86 4.54
N HIS A 51 8.58 5.61 4.24
CA HIS A 51 8.87 5.14 2.89
C HIS A 51 8.05 3.89 2.56
N TYR A 52 7.49 3.86 1.35
CA TYR A 52 6.84 2.68 0.78
C TYR A 52 7.65 2.18 -0.42
N LEU A 53 7.62 0.88 -0.66
CA LEU A 53 8.13 0.30 -1.89
C LEU A 53 7.31 0.84 -3.09
N SER A 54 7.98 1.28 -4.16
CA SER A 54 7.26 1.70 -5.37
C SER A 54 6.69 0.49 -6.11
N MET A 55 5.58 0.68 -6.82
CA MET A 55 4.99 -0.36 -7.69
C MET A 55 6.00 -0.86 -8.72
N GLU A 56 6.75 0.05 -9.34
CA GLU A 56 7.81 -0.27 -10.30
C GLU A 56 8.89 -1.16 -9.70
N ALA A 57 9.41 -0.80 -8.51
CA ALA A 57 10.45 -1.58 -7.84
C ALA A 57 9.93 -2.95 -7.39
N MET A 58 8.66 -3.04 -6.97
CA MET A 58 8.01 -4.31 -6.64
C MET A 58 7.98 -5.25 -7.85
N PHE A 59 7.51 -4.77 -9.01
CA PHE A 59 7.47 -5.56 -10.24
C PHE A 59 8.88 -5.95 -10.72
N ALA A 60 9.84 -5.03 -10.63
CA ALA A 60 11.24 -5.32 -10.95
C ALA A 60 11.81 -6.44 -10.07
N ALA A 61 11.54 -6.41 -8.75
CA ALA A 61 11.98 -7.44 -7.81
C ALA A 61 11.37 -8.82 -8.11
N MET A 62 10.12 -8.85 -8.56
CA MET A 62 9.41 -10.08 -8.96
C MET A 62 9.83 -10.60 -10.34
N LYS A 63 10.63 -9.82 -11.09
CA LYS A 63 11.01 -10.12 -12.49
C LYS A 63 9.78 -10.39 -13.37
N SER A 64 8.73 -9.59 -13.18
CA SER A 64 7.45 -9.73 -13.89
C SER A 64 6.76 -8.38 -14.03
N GLY A 65 5.80 -8.28 -14.95
CA GLY A 65 5.08 -7.05 -15.23
C GLY A 65 3.77 -6.89 -14.47
N GLU A 66 3.14 -5.73 -14.63
CA GLU A 66 1.82 -5.40 -14.06
C GLU A 66 0.73 -6.40 -14.47
N ASP A 67 0.85 -7.00 -15.66
CA ASP A 67 -0.14 -7.94 -16.22
C ASP A 67 -0.01 -9.38 -15.71
N THR A 68 1.04 -9.70 -14.92
CA THR A 68 1.28 -11.07 -14.44
C THR A 68 0.68 -11.32 -13.06
N PHE A 69 0.60 -10.30 -12.22
CA PHE A 69 0.14 -10.40 -10.84
C PHE A 69 -0.99 -9.42 -10.57
N CYS A 70 -1.98 -9.85 -9.79
CA CYS A 70 -2.98 -8.91 -9.29
C CYS A 70 -2.30 -7.87 -8.38
N SER A 71 -2.49 -6.59 -8.71
CA SER A 71 -1.98 -5.46 -7.93
C SER A 71 -3.09 -4.53 -7.44
N ALA A 72 -4.34 -4.99 -7.50
CA ALA A 72 -5.52 -4.14 -7.32
C ALA A 72 -5.58 -3.46 -5.95
N CYS A 73 -5.07 -4.09 -4.89
CA CYS A 73 -5.00 -3.49 -3.56
C CYS A 73 -4.16 -2.18 -3.52
N PHE A 74 -3.26 -2.01 -4.50
CA PHE A 74 -2.39 -0.83 -4.64
C PHE A 74 -2.85 0.09 -5.78
N SER A 75 -3.20 -0.50 -6.94
CA SER A 75 -3.50 0.23 -8.18
C SER A 75 -4.98 0.58 -8.36
N GLY A 76 -5.88 -0.15 -7.69
CA GLY A 76 -7.33 -0.09 -7.92
C GLY A 76 -7.79 -0.71 -9.24
N LYS A 77 -6.87 -1.29 -10.03
CA LYS A 77 -7.18 -1.96 -11.29
C LYS A 77 -7.46 -3.43 -11.02
N TYR A 78 -8.73 -3.80 -10.97
CA TYR A 78 -9.15 -5.17 -10.75
C TYR A 78 -9.24 -5.93 -12.08
N PRO A 79 -8.57 -7.10 -12.20
CA PRO A 79 -8.60 -7.91 -13.43
C PRO A 79 -9.97 -8.47 -13.81
N MET A 80 -10.89 -8.55 -12.84
CA MET A 80 -12.27 -8.99 -13.05
C MET A 80 -13.22 -7.94 -12.51
N GLU A 81 -14.42 -7.89 -13.09
CA GLU A 81 -15.51 -7.06 -12.59
C GLU A 81 -15.84 -7.44 -11.15
N ILE A 82 -16.03 -6.42 -10.32
CA ILE A 82 -16.36 -6.57 -8.92
C ILE A 82 -17.82 -6.16 -8.76
N GLU A 83 -18.59 -7.00 -8.09
CA GLU A 83 -19.89 -6.57 -7.58
C GLU A 83 -19.66 -5.69 -6.34
N THR A 84 -19.68 -4.38 -6.54
CA THR A 84 -19.56 -3.36 -5.49
C THR A 84 -20.92 -2.91 -4.98
#